data_AF-A0A2N6ERC0-F1
#
_entry.id   AF-A0A2N6ERC0-F1
#
_cell.length_a   1.000
_cell.length_b   1.000
_cell.length_c   1.000
_cell.angle_alpha   90.00
_cell.angle_beta   90.00
_cell.angle_gamma   90.00
#
_symmetry.space_group_name_H-M   'P 1'
#
loop_
_entity.id
_entity.type
_entity.pdbx_description
1 polymer ?
#
loop_
_entity_poly.entity_id
_entity_poly.type
_entity_poly.pdbx_seq_one_letter_code
_entity_poly.pdbx_strand_id
1 'polypeptide(L)'
;MSINTILIALTWGAAAGYLILRTLDSLLAVSFCLHGILLRRWKHLVNPASPGQINYSIILRMLLRVTLHLVLFGFLLETGTQFIRREYQFAYQGTEFVLWGIAALVPSGFLLRKSLRRLIVVWKVTHQFDYAEKRKRTLMLRK
;
A
#
# COMPACT_ATOMS: atom_id res chain seq x y z
N MET A 1 25.45 10.23 22.10
CA MET A 1 24.69 10.16 20.84
C MET A 1 25.27 11.20 19.89
N SER A 2 25.69 10.81 18.69
CA SER A 2 26.30 11.76 17.73
C SER A 2 25.21 12.50 16.94
N ILE A 3 25.52 13.70 16.44
CA ILE A 3 24.62 14.47 15.56
C ILE A 3 24.29 13.65 14.30
N ASN A 4 25.26 12.90 13.77
CA ASN A 4 25.07 12.01 12.62
C ASN A 4 24.01 10.94 12.92
N THR A 5 24.07 10.31 14.10
CA THR A 5 23.09 9.30 14.52
C THR A 5 21.67 9.87 14.61
N ILE A 6 21.52 11.11 15.09
CA ILE A 6 20.22 11.80 15.14
C ILE A 6 19.69 12.06 13.72
N LEU A 7 20.53 12.60 12.83
CA LEU A 7 20.13 12.87 11.45
C LEU A 7 19.72 11.60 10.71
N ILE A 8 20.45 10.51 10.91
CA ILE A 8 20.14 9.20 10.34
C ILE A 8 18.83 8.66 10.92
N ALA A 9 18.62 8.75 12.24
CA ALA A 9 17.37 8.33 12.89
C ALA A 9 16.16 9.04 12.29
N LEU A 10 16.27 10.36 12.10
CA LEU A 10 15.18 11.19 11.58
C LEU A 10 14.90 10.92 10.09
N THR A 11 15.94 10.91 9.26
CA THR A 11 15.80 10.71 7.81
C THR A 11 15.35 9.30 7.48
N TRP A 12 15.99 8.29 8.06
CA TRP A 12 15.60 6.89 7.89
C TRP A 12 14.25 6.60 8.54
N GLY A 13 13.97 7.18 9.72
CA GLY A 13 12.65 7.07 10.36
C GLY A 13 11.53 7.57 9.46
N ALA A 14 11.67 8.76 8.89
CA ALA A 14 10.68 9.31 7.97
C ALA A 14 10.51 8.45 6.71
N ALA A 15 11.61 7.98 6.11
CA ALA A 15 11.58 7.11 4.94
C ALA A 15 10.94 5.75 5.25
N ALA A 16 11.30 5.12 6.37
CA ALA A 16 10.76 3.86 6.81
C ALA A 16 9.26 3.97 7.13
N GLY A 17 8.83 5.04 7.81
CA GLY A 17 7.41 5.30 8.07
C GLY A 17 6.58 5.40 6.79
N TYR A 18 7.12 6.07 5.77
CA TYR A 18 6.51 6.11 4.44
C TYR A 18 6.43 4.72 3.80
N LEU A 19 7.54 3.98 3.77
CA LEU A 19 7.62 2.66 3.16
C LEU A 19 6.68 1.66 3.84
N ILE A 20 6.68 1.60 5.18
CA ILE A 20 5.79 0.73 5.96
C ILE A 20 4.32 1.02 5.63
N LEU A 21 3.90 2.29 5.62
CA LEU A 21 2.53 2.66 5.27
C LEU A 21 2.19 2.20 3.84
N ARG A 22 3.11 2.34 2.88
CA ARG A 22 2.91 1.90 1.49
C ARG A 22 2.85 0.38 1.34
N THR A 23 3.65 -0.35 2.10
CA THR A 23 3.62 -1.80 2.15
C THR A 23 2.28 -2.28 2.71
N LEU A 24 1.80 -1.71 3.82
CA LEU A 24 0.50 -2.01 4.41
C LEU A 24 -0.67 -1.68 3.46
N ASP A 25 -0.65 -0.50 2.82
CA ASP A 25 -1.62 -0.12 1.79
C ASP A 25 -1.71 -1.17 0.67
N SER A 26 -0.54 -1.61 0.21
CA SER A 26 -0.45 -2.56 -0.90
C SER A 26 -0.92 -3.94 -0.48
N LEU A 27 -0.59 -4.38 0.74
CA LEU A 27 -1.06 -5.64 1.31
C LEU A 27 -2.60 -5.67 1.41
N LEU A 28 -3.20 -4.62 1.98
CA LEU A 28 -4.65 -4.51 2.08
C LEU A 28 -5.33 -4.48 0.71
N ALA A 29 -4.74 -3.75 -0.25
CA ALA A 29 -5.24 -3.72 -1.62
C ALA A 29 -5.16 -5.10 -2.32
N VAL A 30 -4.10 -5.87 -2.08
CA VAL A 30 -4.00 -7.28 -2.54
C VAL A 30 -5.11 -8.13 -1.93
N SER A 31 -5.33 -8.02 -0.61
CA SER A 31 -6.40 -8.74 0.08
C SER A 31 -7.78 -8.40 -0.48
N PHE A 32 -8.06 -7.12 -0.77
CA PHE A 32 -9.32 -6.72 -1.39
C PHE A 32 -9.48 -7.23 -2.83
N CYS A 33 -8.40 -7.31 -3.60
CA CYS A 33 -8.43 -7.88 -4.94
C CYS A 33 -8.69 -9.39 -4.89
N LEU A 34 -8.01 -10.12 -4.00
CA LEU A 34 -8.21 -11.55 -3.80
C LEU A 34 -9.64 -11.84 -3.32
N HIS A 35 -10.14 -11.08 -2.35
CA HIS A 35 -11.51 -11.22 -1.86
C HIS A 35 -12.54 -10.95 -2.97
N GLY A 36 -12.33 -9.92 -3.80
CA GLY A 36 -13.19 -9.64 -4.96
C GLY A 36 -13.21 -10.77 -6.00
N ILE A 37 -12.06 -11.42 -6.25
CA ILE A 37 -11.96 -12.58 -7.14
C ILE A 37 -12.75 -13.77 -6.57
N LEU A 38 -12.57 -14.07 -5.27
CA LEU A 38 -13.26 -15.17 -4.60
C LEU A 38 -14.78 -14.95 -4.58
N LEU A 39 -15.23 -13.76 -4.20
CA LEU A 39 -16.65 -13.40 -4.15
C LEU A 39 -17.30 -13.53 -5.53
N ARG A 40 -16.59 -13.13 -6.59
CA ARG A 40 -17.07 -13.30 -7.96
C ARG A 40 -17.18 -14.77 -8.35
N ARG A 41 -16.14 -15.58 -8.07
CA ARG A 41 -16.15 -17.02 -8.37
C ARG A 41 -17.34 -17.68 -7.67
N TRP A 42 -17.59 -17.34 -6.42
CA TRP A 42 -18.75 -17.80 -5.67
C TRP A 42 -20.07 -17.39 -6.34
N LYS A 43 -20.24 -16.10 -6.66
CA LYS A 43 -21.47 -15.59 -7.33
C LYS A 43 -21.71 -16.26 -8.69
N HIS A 44 -20.65 -16.51 -9.45
CA HIS A 44 -20.77 -17.19 -10.74
C HIS A 44 -21.19 -18.66 -10.59
N LEU A 45 -20.69 -19.36 -9.58
CA LEU A 45 -21.08 -20.74 -9.27
C LEU A 45 -22.54 -20.83 -8.78
N VAL A 46 -23.00 -19.84 -7.99
CA VAL A 46 -24.37 -19.81 -7.47
C VAL A 46 -25.38 -19.40 -8.55
N ASN A 47 -25.03 -18.45 -9.44
CA ASN A 47 -25.91 -18.05 -10.52
C ASN A 47 -25.11 -17.65 -11.78
N PRO A 48 -24.97 -18.54 -12.77
CA PRO A 48 -24.19 -18.28 -13.98
C PRO A 48 -24.79 -17.15 -14.84
N ALA A 49 -26.09 -16.88 -14.69
CA ALA A 49 -26.81 -15.84 -15.41
C ALA A 49 -26.74 -14.46 -14.73
N SER A 50 -25.98 -14.27 -13.63
CA SER A 50 -25.98 -12.99 -12.91
C SER A 50 -25.49 -11.85 -13.81
N PRO A 51 -26.34 -10.88 -14.19
CA PRO A 51 -25.89 -9.72 -14.94
C PRO A 51 -25.08 -8.83 -14.00
N GLY A 52 -23.94 -8.37 -14.49
CA GLY A 52 -23.13 -7.37 -13.80
C GLY A 52 -21.91 -7.88 -13.04
N GLN A 53 -21.07 -8.65 -13.71
CA GLN A 53 -19.79 -9.09 -13.15
C GLN A 53 -18.67 -8.08 -13.40
N ILE A 54 -17.92 -7.76 -12.35
CA ILE A 54 -16.73 -6.90 -12.41
C ILE A 54 -15.69 -7.56 -13.33
N ASN A 55 -15.12 -6.81 -14.27
CA ASN A 55 -14.22 -7.36 -15.29
C ASN A 55 -12.94 -7.96 -14.66
N TYR A 56 -12.67 -9.24 -14.94
CA TYR A 56 -11.56 -10.01 -14.35
C TYR A 56 -10.21 -9.36 -14.67
N SER A 57 -10.08 -8.89 -15.92
CA SER A 57 -8.86 -8.27 -16.43
C SER A 57 -8.47 -6.98 -15.68
N ILE A 58 -9.44 -6.27 -15.09
CA ILE A 58 -9.19 -5.05 -14.31
C ILE A 58 -8.66 -5.41 -12.92
N ILE A 59 -9.30 -6.37 -12.25
CA ILE A 59 -8.87 -6.82 -10.92
C ILE A 59 -7.48 -7.46 -11.01
N LEU A 60 -7.23 -8.29 -12.03
CA LEU A 60 -5.92 -8.94 -12.22
C LEU A 60 -4.80 -7.91 -12.49
N ARG A 61 -5.06 -6.91 -13.34
CA ARG A 61 -4.09 -5.81 -13.57
C ARG A 61 -3.83 -4.99 -12.31
N MET A 62 -4.88 -4.71 -11.52
CA MET A 62 -4.71 -4.03 -10.23
C MET A 62 -3.88 -4.88 -9.26
N LEU A 63 -4.21 -6.17 -9.14
CA LEU A 63 -3.48 -7.12 -8.30
C LEU A 63 -2.00 -7.14 -8.67
N LEU A 64 -1.68 -7.39 -9.95
CA LEU A 64 -0.29 -7.43 -10.44
C LEU A 64 0.45 -6.12 -10.11
N ARG A 65 -0.17 -4.98 -10.42
CA ARG A 65 0.44 -3.67 -10.16
C ARG A 65 0.71 -3.48 -8.67
N VAL A 66 -0.27 -3.79 -7.81
CA VAL A 66 -0.12 -3.62 -6.37
C VAL A 66 0.91 -4.60 -5.79
N THR A 67 0.95 -5.84 -6.26
CA THR A 67 1.96 -6.83 -5.85
C THR A 67 3.37 -6.37 -6.22
N LEU A 68 3.58 -5.81 -7.42
CA LEU A 68 4.88 -5.25 -7.80
C LEU A 68 5.30 -4.10 -6.88
N HIS A 69 4.35 -3.24 -6.47
CA HIS A 69 4.65 -2.18 -5.51
C HIS A 69 4.98 -2.74 -4.12
N LEU A 70 4.25 -3.77 -3.68
CA LEU A 70 4.50 -4.44 -2.40
C LEU A 70 5.92 -5.01 -2.34
N VAL A 71 6.33 -5.73 -3.40
CA VAL A 71 7.67 -6.31 -3.50
C VAL A 71 8.74 -5.21 -3.51
N LEU A 72 8.54 -4.17 -4.31
CA LEU A 72 9.49 -3.05 -4.40
C LEU A 72 9.66 -2.33 -3.06
N PHE A 73 8.55 -2.01 -2.37
CA PHE A 73 8.61 -1.32 -1.08
C PHE A 73 9.18 -2.21 0.03
N GLY A 74 8.83 -3.51 0.04
CA GLY A 74 9.42 -4.47 0.96
C GLY A 74 10.94 -4.58 0.77
N PHE A 75 11.39 -4.70 -0.48
CA PHE A 75 12.81 -4.76 -0.82
C PHE A 75 13.56 -3.48 -0.42
N LEU A 76 13.00 -2.30 -0.70
CA LEU A 76 13.59 -1.02 -0.28
C LEU A 76 13.69 -0.90 1.25
N LEU A 77 12.68 -1.39 1.97
CA LEU A 77 12.68 -1.37 3.43
C LEU A 77 13.76 -2.30 4.00
N GLU A 78 13.87 -3.52 3.46
CA GLU A 78 14.87 -4.49 3.89
C GLU A 78 16.30 -4.01 3.60
N THR A 79 16.57 -3.61 2.35
CA THR A 79 17.88 -3.11 1.93
C THR A 79 18.30 -1.87 2.71
N GLY A 80 17.39 -0.91 2.90
CA GLY A 80 17.67 0.28 3.71
C GLY A 80 17.94 -0.07 5.17
N THR A 81 17.21 -1.01 5.76
CA THR A 81 17.48 -1.47 7.14
C THR A 81 18.86 -2.12 7.26
N GLN A 82 19.22 -2.97 6.30
CA GLN A 82 20.54 -3.62 6.29
C GLN A 82 21.67 -2.59 6.10
N PHE A 83 21.49 -1.63 5.20
CA PHE A 83 22.46 -0.56 4.95
C PHE A 83 22.66 0.31 6.19
N ILE A 84 21.56 0.79 6.80
CA ILE A 84 21.62 1.64 7.99
C ILE A 84 22.25 0.91 9.18
N ARG A 85 21.96 -0.39 9.35
CA ARG A 85 22.56 -1.20 10.41
C ARG A 85 24.05 -1.47 10.19
N ARG A 86 24.49 -1.72 8.95
CA ARG A 86 25.88 -2.07 8.62
C ARG A 86 26.80 -0.85 8.57
N GLU A 87 26.37 0.19 7.86
CA GLU A 87 27.22 1.35 7.54
C GLU A 87 27.26 2.36 8.69
N TYR A 88 26.11 2.58 9.35
CA TYR A 88 25.97 3.60 10.39
C TYR A 88 25.89 3.03 11.80
N GLN A 89 26.04 1.71 11.95
CA GLN A 89 25.93 0.98 13.23
C GLN A 89 24.68 1.37 14.03
N PHE A 90 23.60 1.75 13.34
CA PHE A 90 22.40 2.27 13.98
C PHE A 90 21.79 1.20 14.86
N ALA A 91 21.72 1.47 16.16
CA ALA A 91 21.16 0.55 17.11
C ALA A 91 19.66 0.81 17.18
N TYR A 92 18.84 -0.13 16.73
CA TYR A 92 17.38 -0.08 16.95
C TYR A 92 17.02 -0.37 18.41
N GLN A 93 17.74 0.24 19.36
CA GLN A 93 17.63 0.05 20.79
C GLN A 93 17.75 1.42 21.49
N GLY A 94 17.07 1.56 22.63
CA GLY A 94 17.12 2.78 23.44
C GLY A 94 16.58 4.02 22.72
N THR A 95 17.25 5.16 22.89
CA THR A 95 16.81 6.49 22.44
C THR A 95 16.77 6.63 20.92
N GLU A 96 17.62 5.90 20.20
CA GLU A 96 17.67 5.89 18.73
C GLU A 96 16.39 5.29 18.12
N PHE A 97 15.87 4.23 18.73
CA PHE A 97 14.59 3.62 18.33
C PHE A 97 13.42 4.58 18.53
N VAL A 98 13.40 5.31 19.65
CA VAL A 98 12.33 6.27 19.95
C VAL A 98 12.33 7.41 18.93
N LEU A 99 13.49 7.97 18.61
CA LEU A 99 13.62 9.02 17.60
C LEU A 99 13.22 8.55 16.22
N TRP A 100 13.68 7.37 15.82
CA TRP A 100 13.29 6.73 14.56
C TRP A 100 11.77 6.52 14.50
N GLY A 101 11.16 6.01 15.59
CA GLY A 101 9.73 5.75 15.68
C GLY A 101 8.88 7.02 15.59
N ILE A 102 9.27 8.09 16.29
CA ILE A 102 8.60 9.39 16.21
C ILE A 102 8.71 9.96 14.78
N ALA A 103 9.92 9.90 14.19
CA ALA A 103 10.14 10.37 12.83
C ALA A 103 9.36 9.56 11.78
N ALA A 104 9.11 8.27 12.04
CA ALA A 104 8.25 7.44 11.20
C ALA A 104 6.77 7.81 11.33
N LEU A 105 6.28 8.11 12.54
CA LEU A 105 4.87 8.39 12.79
C LEU A 105 4.37 9.68 12.14
N VAL A 106 5.20 10.73 12.10
CA VAL A 106 4.83 12.03 11.52
C VAL A 106 4.37 11.90 10.05
N PRO A 107 5.20 11.44 9.10
CA PRO A 107 4.79 11.29 7.71
C PRO A 107 3.69 10.25 7.53
N SER A 108 3.72 9.14 8.30
CA SER A 108 2.67 8.12 8.21
C SER A 108 1.30 8.68 8.60
N GLY A 109 1.22 9.50 9.65
CA GLY A 109 -0.02 10.15 10.09
C GLY A 109 -0.61 11.10 9.05
N PHE A 110 0.24 11.95 8.43
CA PHE A 110 -0.20 12.86 7.36
C PHE A 110 -0.71 12.09 6.12
N LEU A 111 -0.06 11.00 5.78
CA LEU A 111 -0.37 10.22 4.58
C LEU A 111 -1.51 9.22 4.79
N LEU A 112 -1.86 8.88 6.04
CA LEU A 112 -2.90 7.91 6.38
C LEU A 112 -4.24 8.26 5.74
N ARG A 113 -4.68 9.52 5.80
CA ARG A 113 -5.95 9.94 5.17
C ARG A 113 -5.96 9.72 3.67
N LYS A 114 -4.83 9.96 2.99
CA LYS A 114 -4.67 9.75 1.55
C LYS A 114 -4.64 8.26 1.20
N SER A 115 -3.97 7.47 2.03
CA SER A 115 -3.94 6.01 1.99
C SER A 115 -5.36 5.44 2.09
N LEU A 116 -6.13 5.82 3.12
CA LEU A 116 -7.51 5.37 3.32
C LEU A 116 -8.40 5.70 2.12
N ARG A 117 -8.32 6.91 1.59
CA ARG A 117 -9.07 7.30 0.38
C ARG A 117 -8.73 6.40 -0.81
N ARG A 118 -7.45 6.06 -0.99
CA ARG A 118 -7.00 5.15 -2.06
C ARG A 118 -7.55 3.74 -1.83
N LEU A 119 -7.50 3.25 -0.59
CA LEU A 119 -7.99 1.93 -0.21
C LEU A 119 -9.50 1.79 -0.46
N ILE A 120 -10.28 2.80 -0.09
CA ILE A 120 -11.72 2.87 -0.36
C ILE A 120 -11.99 2.80 -1.86
N VAL A 121 -11.19 3.51 -2.68
CA VAL A 121 -11.34 3.45 -4.15
C VAL A 121 -11.03 2.05 -4.68
N VAL A 122 -9.98 1.40 -4.19
CA VAL A 122 -9.65 0.01 -4.57
C VAL A 122 -10.80 -0.91 -4.19
N TRP A 123 -11.31 -0.80 -2.96
CA TRP A 123 -12.46 -1.58 -2.50
C TRP A 123 -13.69 -1.37 -3.37
N LYS A 124 -14.04 -0.10 -3.71
CA LYS A 124 -15.16 0.20 -4.61
C LYS A 124 -14.96 -0.41 -5.99
N VAL A 125 -13.75 -0.37 -6.53
CA VAL A 125 -13.45 -0.99 -7.84
C VAL A 125 -13.57 -2.53 -7.79
N THR A 126 -13.22 -3.16 -6.66
CA THR A 126 -13.29 -4.63 -6.52
C THR A 126 -14.64 -5.16 -6.06
N HIS A 127 -15.50 -4.33 -5.45
CA HIS A 127 -16.78 -4.76 -4.85
C HIS A 127 -18.02 -4.11 -5.46
N GLN A 128 -17.93 -2.89 -6.00
CA GLN A 128 -19.08 -2.23 -6.63
C GLN A 128 -19.11 -2.54 -8.12
N PHE A 129 -20.27 -3.02 -8.57
CA PHE A 129 -20.54 -3.21 -9.98
C PHE A 129 -20.51 -1.86 -10.73
N ASP A 130 -19.98 -1.86 -11.96
CA ASP A 130 -19.92 -0.71 -12.88
C ASP A 130 -19.12 0.53 -12.41
N TYR A 131 -18.58 0.53 -11.19
CA TYR A 131 -17.82 1.67 -10.64
C TYR A 131 -16.54 1.96 -11.44
N ALA A 132 -15.84 0.92 -11.88
CA ALA A 132 -14.64 1.06 -12.72
C ALA A 132 -14.96 1.67 -14.09
N GLU A 133 -16.09 1.31 -14.68
CA GLU A 133 -16.52 1.79 -15.98
C GLU A 133 -17.04 3.23 -15.91
N LYS A 134 -17.85 3.54 -14.88
CA LYS A 134 -18.29 4.90 -14.55
C LYS A 134 -17.11 5.85 -14.34
N ARG A 135 -16.05 5.39 -13.66
CA ARG A 135 -14.81 6.17 -13.46
C ARG A 135 -14.01 6.36 -14.76
N LYS A 136 -14.01 5.37 -15.65
CA LYS A 136 -13.39 5.49 -16.97
C LYS A 136 -14.14 6.52 -17.84
N ARG A 137 -15.47 6.51 -17.81
CA ARG A 137 -16.32 7.50 -18.50
C ARG A 137 -16.09 8.92 -17.99
N THR A 138 -16.05 9.13 -16.67
CA THR A 138 -15.80 10.48 -16.10
C THR A 138 -14.39 11.00 -16.38
N LEU A 139 -13.39 10.12 -16.51
CA LEU A 139 -12.04 10.52 -16.95
C LEU A 139 -11.99 10.94 -18.42
N MET A 140 -12.79 10.31 -19.28
CA MET A 140 -12.86 10.67 -20.70
C MET A 140 -13.61 11.98 -20.95
N LEU A 141 -14.63 12.30 -20.14
CA LEU A 141 -15.40 13.56 -20.21
C LEU A 141 -14.67 14.79 -19.63
N ARG A 142 -13.52 14.59 -18.96
CA ARG A 142 -12.67 15.67 -18.42
C ARG A 142 -11.53 16.08 -19.36
N LYS A 143 -11.39 15.40 -20.50
CA LYS A 143 -10.49 15.77 -21.59
C LYS A 143 -11.28 16.54 -22.64
#